data_AF-W9HVK3-F1
#
_entry.id   AF-W9HVK3-F1
#
_cell.length_a   1.000
_cell.length_b   1.000
_cell.length_c   1.000
_cell.angle_alpha   90.00
_cell.angle_beta   90.00
_cell.angle_gamma   90.00
#
_symmetry.space_group_name_H-M   'P 1'
#
loop_
_entity.id
_entity.type
_entity.pdbx_description
1 polymer ?
#
loop_
_entity_poly.entity_id
_entity_poly.type
_entity_poly.pdbx_seq_one_letter_code
_entity_poly.pdbx_strand_id
1 'polypeptide(L)'
;MDALPNPDADPNAPPHEQEPNSTWQLFNYGFGPYNDGIYTQSSLGIVVKMGIWLMVNPGGYQSYLITILKDEDLHQAIEIIRPLRTSMVLQFVPTVRHVLLDAAVIGSRDKFTTSKKPLNDKELDEISEKLNLGRWNIYRALYGPEPIRKVMWEVVKCAFSAIPGAKF
;
A
#
# COMPACT_ATOMS: atom_id res chain seq x y z
N MET A 1 24.77 -3.30 13.01
CA MET A 1 24.20 -3.52 11.67
C MET A 1 25.33 -3.98 10.77
N ASP A 2 25.01 -4.74 9.73
CA ASP A 2 26.00 -5.55 9.01
C ASP A 2 26.92 -4.75 8.07
N ALA A 3 26.66 -3.45 7.88
CA ALA A 3 27.61 -2.55 7.22
C ALA A 3 28.98 -2.58 7.90
N LEU A 4 30.04 -2.64 7.09
CA LEU A 4 31.42 -2.66 7.57
C LEU A 4 31.70 -1.46 8.49
N PRO A 5 32.47 -1.63 9.58
CA PRO A 5 32.86 -0.52 10.45
C PRO A 5 33.41 0.67 9.67
N ASN A 6 33.14 1.87 10.16
CA ASN A 6 33.79 3.08 9.66
C ASN A 6 35.28 3.03 10.06
N PRO A 7 36.23 3.04 9.11
CA PRO A 7 37.66 2.99 9.45
C PRO A 7 38.14 4.23 10.20
N ASP A 8 37.42 5.35 10.10
CA ASP A 8 37.77 6.65 10.70
C ASP A 8 37.02 6.93 12.03
N ALA A 9 36.21 5.99 12.53
CA ALA A 9 35.48 6.17 13.80
C ALA A 9 36.39 6.02 15.03
N ASP A 10 36.10 6.77 16.10
CA ASP A 10 36.81 6.64 17.38
C ASP A 10 36.60 5.23 17.97
N PRO A 11 37.66 4.42 18.14
CA PRO A 11 37.54 3.07 18.70
C PRO A 11 37.17 3.06 20.19
N ASN A 12 37.24 4.21 20.87
CA ASN A 12 36.89 4.35 22.29
C ASN A 12 35.42 4.78 22.49
N ALA A 13 34.75 5.28 21.44
CA ALA A 13 33.35 5.65 21.52
C ALA A 13 32.46 4.42 21.73
N PRO A 14 31.45 4.48 22.61
CA PRO A 14 30.55 3.36 22.85
C PRO A 14 29.78 3.03 21.55
N PRO A 15 29.37 1.77 21.31
CA PRO A 15 28.83 1.34 20.00
C PRO A 15 27.60 2.09 19.47
N HIS A 16 26.90 2.86 20.32
CA HIS A 16 25.76 3.68 19.92
C HIS A 16 26.14 5.12 19.52
N GLU A 17 27.38 5.56 19.78
CA GLU A 17 27.93 6.87 19.41
C GLU A 17 28.96 6.77 18.27
N GLN A 18 29.34 5.56 17.85
CA GLN A 18 30.25 5.38 16.71
C GLN A 18 29.64 5.94 15.42
N GLU A 19 30.40 6.82 14.76
CA GLU A 19 30.04 7.39 13.46
C GLU A 19 29.95 6.28 12.39
N PRO A 20 28.82 6.16 11.68
CA PRO A 20 28.61 5.05 10.78
C PRO A 20 29.42 5.17 9.49
N ASN A 21 29.61 4.04 8.82
CA ASN A 21 30.18 4.00 7.48
C ASN A 21 29.29 4.78 6.50
N SER A 22 29.88 5.58 5.61
CA SER A 22 29.16 6.40 4.61
C SER A 22 28.23 5.59 3.69
N THR A 23 28.49 4.29 3.55
CA THR A 23 27.67 3.36 2.74
C THR A 23 26.54 2.66 3.51
N TRP A 24 26.41 2.90 4.82
CA TRP A 24 25.47 2.19 5.71
C TRP A 24 24.01 2.27 5.24
N GLN A 25 23.56 3.46 4.82
CA GLN A 25 22.21 3.67 4.25
C GLN A 25 22.13 3.35 2.76
N LEU A 26 23.23 2.98 2.09
CA LEU A 26 23.28 2.73 0.64
C LEU A 26 23.26 1.24 0.29
N PHE A 27 23.81 0.39 1.17
CA PHE A 27 23.88 -1.06 0.95
C PHE A 27 23.61 -1.82 2.25
N ASN A 28 22.52 -2.59 2.27
CA ASN A 28 21.99 -3.22 3.48
C ASN A 28 22.73 -4.51 3.89
N TYR A 29 23.26 -5.30 2.95
CA TYR A 29 23.79 -6.63 3.27
C TYR A 29 25.16 -6.64 3.95
N GLY A 30 26.02 -5.65 3.70
CA GLY A 30 27.36 -5.59 4.27
C GLY A 30 28.25 -6.79 3.93
N PHE A 31 28.80 -7.46 4.95
CA PHE A 31 29.63 -8.66 4.79
C PHE A 31 29.32 -9.73 5.85
N GLY A 32 29.15 -10.98 5.42
CA GLY A 32 28.87 -12.12 6.30
C GLY A 32 27.37 -12.45 6.39
N PRO A 33 26.91 -13.07 7.50
CA PRO A 33 25.48 -13.32 7.74
C PRO A 33 24.69 -12.00 7.84
N TYR A 34 23.58 -11.91 7.12
CA TYR A 34 22.68 -10.75 7.14
C TYR A 34 21.61 -10.91 8.24
N ASN A 35 21.65 -10.06 9.25
CA ASN A 35 20.97 -10.23 10.52
C ASN A 35 19.73 -9.32 10.70
N ASP A 36 19.56 -8.27 9.90
CA ASP A 36 18.48 -7.27 10.07
C ASP A 36 17.07 -7.88 10.29
N GLY A 37 16.78 -9.01 9.63
CA GLY A 37 15.52 -9.73 9.79
C GLY A 37 15.24 -10.24 11.21
N ILE A 38 16.27 -10.61 12.00
CA ILE A 38 16.09 -11.19 13.34
C ILE A 38 15.62 -10.17 14.38
N TYR A 39 15.64 -8.87 14.04
CA TYR A 39 15.17 -7.77 14.90
C TYR A 39 13.74 -7.31 14.54
N THR A 40 13.18 -7.78 13.43
CA THR A 40 11.80 -7.45 13.03
C THR A 40 10.81 -8.38 13.74
N GLN A 41 9.82 -7.81 14.45
CA GLN A 41 8.84 -8.56 15.27
C GLN A 41 9.50 -9.50 16.30
N SER A 42 10.57 -9.03 16.94
CA SER A 42 11.47 -9.84 17.77
C SER A 42 11.79 -9.16 19.11
N SER A 43 12.15 -9.96 20.11
CA SER A 43 12.60 -9.52 21.44
C SER A 43 14.13 -9.53 21.61
N LEU A 44 14.90 -9.85 20.56
CA LEU A 44 16.36 -10.04 20.62
C LEU A 44 17.18 -8.75 20.85
N GLY A 45 16.56 -7.58 20.91
CA GLY A 45 17.25 -6.33 21.22
C GLY A 45 16.35 -5.09 21.13
N ILE A 46 16.92 -3.93 21.49
CA ILE A 46 16.28 -2.62 21.36
C ILE A 46 16.95 -1.88 20.20
N VAL A 47 16.17 -1.57 19.14
CA VAL A 47 16.67 -0.81 17.99
C VAL A 47 16.74 0.67 18.34
N VAL A 48 17.93 1.27 18.26
CA VAL A 48 18.19 2.68 18.62
C VAL A 48 18.49 3.60 17.43
N LYS A 49 18.80 3.05 16.26
CA LYS A 49 19.04 3.76 14.99
C LYS A 49 18.57 2.87 13.82
N MET A 50 18.04 3.45 12.75
CA MET A 50 17.56 2.72 11.56
C MET A 50 17.74 3.57 10.30
N GLY A 51 18.20 2.97 9.20
CA GLY A 51 18.19 3.59 7.86
C GLY A 51 16.86 3.35 7.15
N ILE A 52 16.35 4.35 6.43
CA ILE A 52 15.12 4.23 5.62
C ILE A 52 15.38 4.89 4.26
N TRP A 53 15.12 4.16 3.17
CA TRP A 53 15.15 4.73 1.82
C TRP A 53 13.92 5.60 1.57
N LEU A 54 14.14 6.78 0.99
CA LEU A 54 13.09 7.71 0.58
C LEU A 54 12.92 7.64 -0.93
N MET A 55 11.69 7.45 -1.40
CA MET A 55 11.37 7.50 -2.82
C MET A 55 11.55 8.93 -3.34
N VAL A 56 12.35 9.09 -4.39
CA VAL A 56 12.55 10.38 -5.08
C VAL A 56 11.22 10.83 -5.72
N ASN A 57 10.98 12.13 -5.82
CA ASN A 57 9.81 12.67 -6.52
C ASN A 57 9.72 12.08 -7.95
N PRO A 58 8.64 11.34 -8.29
CA PRO A 58 8.55 10.61 -9.55
C PRO A 58 8.25 11.50 -10.77
N GLY A 59 8.14 12.82 -10.62
CA GLY A 59 7.86 13.74 -11.73
C GLY A 59 6.41 13.72 -12.23
N GLY A 60 5.49 13.17 -11.43
CA GLY A 60 4.06 13.19 -11.68
C GLY A 60 3.28 12.18 -10.85
N TYR A 61 2.02 12.51 -10.56
CA TYR A 61 1.11 11.75 -9.72
C TYR A 61 -0.32 11.86 -10.24
N GLN A 62 -1.09 10.78 -10.16
CA GLN A 62 -2.54 10.78 -10.37
C GLN A 62 -3.18 9.69 -9.51
N SER A 63 -3.98 10.07 -8.51
CA SER A 63 -4.84 9.13 -7.79
C SER A 63 -6.10 8.78 -8.61
N TYR A 64 -6.63 7.58 -8.40
CA TYR A 64 -7.89 7.13 -8.98
C TYR A 64 -8.60 6.14 -8.05
N LEU A 65 -9.91 5.98 -8.27
CA LEU A 65 -10.78 5.04 -7.58
C LEU A 65 -11.44 4.15 -8.63
N ILE A 66 -11.52 2.85 -8.38
CA ILE A 66 -12.39 1.94 -9.13
C ILE A 66 -13.44 1.40 -8.16
N THR A 67 -14.72 1.60 -8.48
CA THR A 67 -15.84 1.07 -7.68
C THR A 67 -16.36 -0.22 -8.30
N ILE A 68 -16.41 -1.29 -7.53
CA ILE A 68 -16.93 -2.60 -7.91
C ILE A 68 -18.30 -2.76 -7.23
N LEU A 69 -19.35 -2.91 -8.02
CA LEU A 69 -20.73 -2.74 -7.53
C LEU A 69 -21.21 -3.92 -6.67
N LYS A 70 -20.90 -5.17 -7.05
CA LYS A 70 -21.36 -6.36 -6.34
C LYS A 70 -20.29 -6.94 -5.42
N ASP A 71 -20.74 -7.76 -4.48
CA ASP A 71 -19.84 -8.53 -3.60
C ASP A 71 -19.13 -9.67 -4.35
N GLU A 72 -19.86 -10.38 -5.23
CA GLU A 72 -19.35 -11.51 -6.03
C GLU A 72 -18.19 -11.12 -6.97
N ASP A 73 -18.18 -9.89 -7.46
CA ASP A 73 -17.19 -9.37 -8.40
C ASP A 73 -15.80 -9.17 -7.76
N LEU A 74 -15.67 -9.26 -6.43
CA LEU A 74 -14.37 -9.21 -5.73
C LEU A 74 -13.40 -10.25 -6.30
N HIS A 75 -13.86 -11.46 -6.59
CA HIS A 75 -12.99 -12.51 -7.13
C HIS A 75 -12.36 -12.07 -8.45
N GLN A 76 -13.19 -11.61 -9.40
CA GLN A 76 -12.72 -11.13 -10.71
C GLN A 76 -11.78 -9.92 -10.56
N ALA A 77 -12.06 -9.00 -9.63
CA ALA A 77 -11.18 -7.87 -9.34
C ALA A 77 -9.78 -8.31 -8.85
N ILE A 78 -9.70 -9.33 -7.99
CA ILE A 78 -8.41 -9.88 -7.54
C ILE A 78 -7.67 -10.61 -8.68
N GLU A 79 -8.39 -11.36 -9.52
CA GLU A 79 -7.82 -12.01 -10.72
C GLU A 79 -7.23 -10.98 -11.70
N ILE A 80 -7.87 -9.81 -11.86
CA ILE A 80 -7.36 -8.69 -12.67
C ILE A 80 -6.16 -8.00 -12.00
N ILE A 81 -6.18 -7.80 -10.67
CA ILE A 81 -5.08 -7.17 -9.94
C ILE A 81 -3.79 -8.00 -10.03
N ARG A 82 -3.88 -9.33 -9.98
CA ARG A 82 -2.71 -10.23 -9.95
C ARG A 82 -1.69 -9.96 -11.08
N PRO A 83 -2.03 -10.07 -12.38
CA PRO A 83 -1.09 -9.82 -13.46
C PRO A 83 -0.66 -8.35 -13.54
N LEU A 84 -1.56 -7.39 -13.26
CA LEU A 84 -1.21 -5.96 -13.28
C LEU A 84 -0.22 -5.60 -12.17
N ARG A 85 -0.25 -6.31 -11.03
CA ARG A 85 0.69 -6.10 -9.91
C ARG A 85 2.05 -6.74 -10.17
N THR A 86 2.10 -7.95 -10.73
CA THR A 86 3.37 -8.63 -11.04
C THR A 86 4.10 -8.01 -12.24
N SER A 87 3.37 -7.46 -13.21
CA SER A 87 3.92 -6.71 -14.35
C SER A 87 4.27 -5.24 -14.04
N MET A 88 4.14 -4.80 -12.78
CA MET A 88 4.43 -3.42 -12.34
C MET A 88 3.56 -2.30 -12.96
N VAL A 89 2.46 -2.64 -13.66
CA VAL A 89 1.44 -1.66 -14.07
C VAL A 89 0.79 -1.03 -12.83
N LEU A 90 0.46 -1.83 -11.83
CA LEU A 90 0.14 -1.36 -10.48
C LEU A 90 1.44 -1.21 -9.67
N GLN A 91 2.07 -0.04 -9.82
CA GLN A 91 3.36 0.30 -9.21
C GLN A 91 3.37 0.18 -7.67
N PHE A 92 2.23 0.43 -7.01
CA PHE A 92 2.11 0.48 -5.55
C PHE A 92 0.89 -0.28 -5.01
N VAL A 93 1.08 -1.04 -3.92
CA VAL A 93 0.15 -1.10 -2.76
C VAL A 93 -1.35 -1.45 -2.95
N PRO A 94 -1.80 -2.51 -3.67
CA PRO A 94 -2.73 -3.58 -3.20
C PRO A 94 -4.08 -3.32 -2.45
N THR A 95 -4.36 -2.17 -1.83
CA THR A 95 -5.54 -2.00 -0.96
C THR A 95 -6.88 -2.14 -1.71
N VAL A 96 -7.75 -3.04 -1.25
CA VAL A 96 -9.14 -3.19 -1.72
C VAL A 96 -9.99 -3.05 -0.47
N ARG A 97 -10.93 -2.10 -0.47
CA ARG A 97 -11.67 -1.67 0.73
C ARG A 97 -13.14 -2.07 0.60
N HIS A 98 -13.68 -2.75 1.61
CA HIS A 98 -15.12 -2.99 1.70
C HIS A 98 -15.84 -1.69 2.06
N VAL A 99 -17.04 -1.46 1.53
CA VAL A 99 -17.82 -0.22 1.72
C VAL A 99 -17.91 0.23 3.19
N LEU A 100 -18.01 -0.69 4.15
CA LEU A 100 -18.08 -0.34 5.57
C LEU A 100 -16.83 0.37 6.11
N LEU A 101 -15.64 0.11 5.57
CA LEU A 101 -14.44 0.82 5.97
C LEU A 101 -14.49 2.29 5.53
N ASP A 102 -15.07 2.55 4.35
CA ASP A 102 -15.26 3.90 3.82
C ASP A 102 -16.39 4.63 4.55
N ALA A 103 -17.51 3.94 4.79
CA ALA A 103 -18.62 4.44 5.58
C ALA A 103 -18.23 4.81 7.02
N ALA A 104 -17.38 3.98 7.67
CA ALA A 104 -16.91 4.23 9.03
C ALA A 104 -16.01 5.47 9.16
N VAL A 105 -15.30 5.86 8.09
CA VAL A 105 -14.55 7.12 8.04
C VAL A 105 -15.51 8.33 7.92
N ILE A 106 -16.63 8.17 7.21
CA ILE A 106 -17.64 9.22 7.01
C ILE A 106 -18.54 9.38 8.26
N GLY A 107 -18.71 8.34 9.06
CA GLY A 107 -19.23 8.47 10.42
C GLY A 107 -19.54 7.18 11.14
N SER A 108 -20.03 7.34 12.37
CA SER A 108 -20.50 6.22 13.19
C SER A 108 -21.67 5.50 12.54
N ARG A 109 -21.77 4.20 12.87
CA ARG A 109 -22.84 3.28 12.45
C ARG A 109 -24.25 3.85 12.58
N ASP A 110 -24.51 4.61 13.65
CA ASP A 110 -25.84 5.19 13.91
C ASP A 110 -26.26 6.26 12.87
N LYS A 111 -25.35 6.75 12.00
CA LYS A 111 -25.70 7.56 10.80
C LYS A 111 -26.30 6.74 9.64
N PHE A 112 -26.19 5.41 9.71
CA PHE A 112 -26.56 4.48 8.63
C PHE A 112 -27.66 3.50 9.07
N THR A 113 -27.61 2.96 10.30
CA THR A 113 -28.66 2.10 10.85
C THR A 113 -28.82 2.32 12.35
N THR A 114 -30.05 2.19 12.87
CA THR A 114 -30.32 2.09 14.31
C THR A 114 -30.24 0.64 14.83
N SER A 115 -30.24 -0.35 13.91
CA SER A 115 -30.08 -1.76 14.25
C SER A 115 -28.76 -2.00 14.98
N LYS A 116 -28.76 -2.94 15.94
CA LYS A 116 -27.54 -3.43 16.62
C LYS A 116 -27.08 -4.82 16.12
N LYS A 117 -27.84 -5.47 15.23
CA LYS A 117 -27.46 -6.74 14.56
C LYS A 117 -26.46 -6.50 13.41
N PRO A 118 -25.67 -7.47 12.94
CA PRO A 118 -24.90 -7.31 11.70
C PRO A 118 -25.77 -6.79 10.56
N LEU A 119 -25.22 -5.90 9.74
CA LEU A 119 -25.90 -5.38 8.55
C LEU A 119 -26.09 -6.50 7.54
N ASN A 120 -27.27 -6.56 6.91
CA ASN A 120 -27.52 -7.48 5.81
C ASN A 120 -27.11 -6.88 4.45
N ASP A 121 -27.06 -7.70 3.40
CA ASP A 121 -26.56 -7.28 2.08
C ASP A 121 -27.31 -6.07 1.50
N LYS A 122 -28.64 -6.01 1.69
CA LYS A 122 -29.45 -4.88 1.22
C LYS A 122 -29.09 -3.58 1.93
N GLU A 123 -28.89 -3.61 3.26
CA GLU A 123 -28.44 -2.43 4.01
C GLU A 123 -27.04 -1.98 3.56
N LEU A 124 -26.16 -2.92 3.16
CA LEU A 124 -24.82 -2.63 2.67
C LEU A 124 -24.82 -2.04 1.25
N ASP A 125 -25.73 -2.48 0.39
CA ASP A 125 -25.93 -1.91 -0.94
C ASP A 125 -26.55 -0.50 -0.84
N GLU A 126 -27.54 -0.31 0.04
CA GLU A 126 -28.12 1.02 0.36
C GLU A 126 -27.05 2.01 0.87
N ILE A 127 -26.08 1.55 1.68
CA ILE A 127 -24.93 2.36 2.10
C ILE A 127 -23.99 2.65 0.91
N SER A 128 -23.75 1.68 0.03
CA SER A 128 -22.92 1.85 -1.16
C SER A 128 -23.50 2.92 -2.09
N GLU A 129 -24.79 2.83 -2.40
CA GLU A 129 -25.54 3.81 -3.20
C GLU A 129 -25.52 5.21 -2.56
N LYS A 130 -25.84 5.31 -1.25
CA LYS A 130 -25.85 6.57 -0.49
C LYS A 130 -24.50 7.29 -0.51
N LEU A 131 -23.39 6.55 -0.61
CA LEU A 131 -22.04 7.09 -0.68
C LEU A 131 -21.51 7.24 -2.12
N ASN A 132 -22.26 6.82 -3.13
CA ASN A 132 -21.82 6.67 -4.53
C ASN A 132 -20.50 5.87 -4.64
N LEU A 133 -20.42 4.79 -3.86
CA LEU A 133 -19.32 3.84 -3.83
C LEU A 133 -19.78 2.48 -4.36
N GLY A 134 -18.83 1.59 -4.62
CA GLY A 134 -19.10 0.17 -4.81
C GLY A 134 -19.14 -0.56 -3.46
N ARG A 135 -19.63 -1.80 -3.49
CA ARG A 135 -19.48 -2.75 -2.40
C ARG A 135 -18.00 -2.98 -2.04
N TRP A 136 -17.16 -2.97 -3.07
CA TRP A 136 -15.69 -2.95 -2.98
C TRP A 136 -15.09 -1.75 -3.73
N ASN A 137 -14.12 -1.09 -3.12
CA ASN A 137 -13.50 0.15 -3.60
C ASN A 137 -11.98 0.01 -3.68
N ILE A 138 -11.42 0.32 -4.84
CA ILE A 138 -9.99 0.12 -5.15
C ILE A 138 -9.31 1.48 -5.31
N TYR A 139 -8.55 1.91 -4.31
CA TYR A 139 -7.93 3.24 -4.25
C TYR A 139 -6.44 3.18 -4.63
N ARG A 140 -6.04 3.79 -5.74
CA ARG A 140 -4.68 3.69 -6.30
C ARG A 140 -4.14 5.03 -6.77
N ALA A 141 -2.87 5.01 -7.16
CA ALA A 141 -2.26 6.09 -7.91
C ALA A 141 -1.30 5.55 -8.98
N LEU A 142 -1.09 6.36 -10.01
CA LEU A 142 -0.04 6.21 -11.01
C LEU A 142 1.01 7.29 -10.82
N TYR A 143 2.28 6.91 -10.91
CA TYR A 143 3.44 7.77 -10.71
C TYR A 143 4.29 7.83 -11.99
N GLY A 144 4.90 8.98 -12.23
CA GLY A 144 5.78 9.21 -13.38
C GLY A 144 5.33 10.34 -14.30
N PRO A 145 6.08 10.60 -15.38
CA PRO A 145 5.70 11.53 -16.44
C PRO A 145 4.32 11.21 -17.03
N GLU A 146 3.62 12.24 -17.51
CA GLU A 146 2.26 12.12 -18.03
C GLU A 146 2.08 11.06 -19.14
N PRO A 147 2.98 10.89 -20.13
CA PRO A 147 2.82 9.85 -21.14
C PRO A 147 2.77 8.43 -20.56
N ILE A 148 3.59 8.16 -19.54
CA ILE A 148 3.63 6.85 -18.85
C ILE A 148 2.32 6.64 -18.07
N ARG A 149 1.88 7.66 -17.32
CA ARG A 149 0.62 7.59 -16.56
C ARG A 149 -0.60 7.42 -17.46
N LYS A 150 -0.64 8.04 -18.64
CA LYS A 150 -1.72 7.86 -19.63
C LYS A 150 -1.82 6.40 -20.11
N VAL A 151 -0.72 5.83 -20.58
CA VAL A 151 -0.70 4.42 -21.06
C VAL A 151 -1.04 3.44 -19.94
N MET A 152 -0.48 3.63 -18.73
CA MET A 152 -0.82 2.79 -17.58
C MET A 152 -2.31 2.90 -17.21
N TRP A 153 -2.90 4.10 -17.29
CA TRP A 153 -4.32 4.31 -17.01
C TRP A 153 -5.23 3.63 -18.02
N GLU A 154 -4.89 3.67 -19.31
CA GLU A 154 -5.61 2.97 -20.37
C GLU A 154 -5.61 1.45 -20.14
N VAL A 155 -4.45 0.87 -19.80
CA VAL A 155 -4.33 -0.56 -19.47
C VAL A 155 -5.18 -0.92 -18.23
N VAL A 156 -5.12 -0.11 -17.17
CA VAL A 156 -5.94 -0.33 -15.97
C VAL A 156 -7.43 -0.25 -16.29
N LYS A 157 -7.88 0.80 -16.99
CA LYS A 157 -9.30 0.94 -17.39
C LYS A 157 -9.76 -0.22 -18.27
N CYS A 158 -8.95 -0.62 -19.25
CA CYS A 158 -9.29 -1.71 -20.16
C CYS A 158 -9.46 -3.03 -19.40
N ALA A 159 -8.55 -3.34 -18.47
CA ALA A 159 -8.60 -4.58 -17.70
C ALA A 159 -9.82 -4.63 -16.75
N PHE A 160 -10.08 -3.56 -16.00
CA PHE A 160 -11.20 -3.49 -15.07
C PHE A 160 -12.57 -3.31 -15.74
N SER A 161 -12.63 -2.85 -17.00
CA SER A 161 -13.87 -2.80 -17.79
C SER A 161 -14.46 -4.19 -18.08
N ALA A 162 -13.72 -5.27 -17.81
CA ALA A 162 -14.24 -6.63 -17.85
C ALA A 162 -15.22 -6.94 -16.69
N ILE A 163 -15.28 -6.10 -15.65
CA ILE A 163 -16.24 -6.24 -14.54
C ILE A 163 -17.50 -5.41 -14.87
N PRO A 164 -18.70 -6.02 -14.94
CA PRO A 164 -19.93 -5.31 -15.24
C PRO A 164 -20.23 -4.17 -14.25
N GLY A 165 -20.43 -2.96 -14.76
CA GLY A 165 -20.81 -1.80 -13.95
C GLY A 165 -19.68 -1.13 -13.17
N ALA A 166 -18.41 -1.55 -13.36
CA ALA A 166 -17.27 -0.85 -12.78
C ALA A 166 -17.21 0.63 -13.24
N LYS A 167 -16.89 1.54 -12.31
CA LYS A 167 -16.72 2.98 -12.57
C LYS A 167 -15.29 3.42 -12.27
N PHE A 168 -14.85 4.52 -12.89
CA PHE A 168 -13.46 5.01 -12.97
C PHE A 168 -13.39 6.53 -12.77
#